data_AF-H2XN47-F1
#
_entry.id   AF-H2XN47-F1
#
_cell.length_a   1.000
_cell.length_b   1.000
_cell.length_c   1.000
_cell.angle_alpha   90.00
_cell.angle_beta   90.00
_cell.angle_gamma   90.00
#
_symmetry.space_group_name_H-M   'P 1'
#
loop_
_entity.id
_entity.type
_entity.pdbx_description
1 polymer ?
#
loop_
_entity_poly.entity_id
_entity_poly.type
_entity_poly.pdbx_seq_one_letter_code
_entity_poly.pdbx_strand_id
1 'polypeptide(L)'
;MIQGYSSISQAIFGTLFTWFLTAAGSALVFVFKPGQRKVLDGSLGFAAGVMLAASYWSLLAPAIEMASNSELYGSHAYLPVALGFGLGAFFVYFADVMLQKLGTPMNVVAMLGSNPKMDDNASGMNGENYTRDVELETGSAVKRRFPKPKLENGVNSDDYAQQKMEEEEKILSWKRIILLIIAITIHNVPEGLAVGVGFGAIGKTQSATFESARNLAIGIGIQNFPEGLAVSLPLRGAGISVWQSFWYGQLSGMVEPIAGILGALAVTIAEPVLPYALAFAAGAMVFVVNDDIIPEAQMCGNGKLASLMSIVGFIVMMALDVGLG
;
A
#
# COMPACT_ATOMS: atom_id res chain seq x y z
N MET A 1 -3.19 23.19 3.31
CA MET A 1 -2.80 23.54 1.91
C MET A 1 -2.97 25.02 1.56
N ILE A 2 -3.98 25.73 2.08
CA ILE A 2 -4.13 27.19 1.93
C ILE A 2 -4.05 27.82 3.32
N GLN A 3 -3.23 28.86 3.49
CA GLN A 3 -3.07 29.54 4.78
C GLN A 3 -4.39 30.23 5.20
N GLY A 4 -4.62 30.32 6.52
CA GLY A 4 -5.79 31.00 7.10
C GLY A 4 -7.08 30.16 7.20
N TYR A 5 -7.08 28.92 6.69
CA TYR A 5 -8.20 27.99 6.84
C TYR A 5 -8.07 27.12 8.10
N SER A 6 -9.20 26.57 8.58
CA SER A 6 -9.23 25.65 9.72
C SER A 6 -8.38 24.39 9.49
N SER A 7 -7.86 23.77 10.54
CA SER A 7 -7.06 22.53 10.44
C SER A 7 -7.78 21.41 9.69
N ILE A 8 -9.10 21.26 9.90
CA ILE A 8 -9.93 20.27 9.20
C ILE A 8 -10.01 20.59 7.70
N SER A 9 -10.26 21.86 7.34
CA SER A 9 -10.29 22.27 5.93
C SER A 9 -8.92 22.06 5.25
N GLN A 10 -7.83 22.34 5.97
CA GLN A 10 -6.49 22.12 5.45
C GLN A 10 -6.16 20.64 5.27
N ALA A 11 -6.59 19.77 6.20
CA ALA A 11 -6.47 18.32 6.09
C ALA A 11 -7.26 17.77 4.89
N ILE A 12 -8.48 18.27 4.66
CA ILE A 12 -9.28 17.90 3.47
C ILE A 12 -8.55 18.32 2.20
N PHE A 13 -8.06 19.56 2.10
CA PHE A 13 -7.32 19.97 0.91
C PHE A 13 -6.01 19.20 0.71
N GLY A 14 -5.31 18.87 1.80
CA GLY A 14 -4.10 18.06 1.76
C GLY A 14 -4.38 16.66 1.23
N THR A 15 -5.40 16.01 1.77
CA THR A 15 -5.76 14.63 1.40
C THR A 15 -6.47 14.51 0.05
N LEU A 16 -7.21 15.54 -0.38
CA LEU A 16 -7.70 15.61 -1.77
C LEU A 16 -6.55 15.79 -2.74
N PHE A 17 -5.49 16.51 -2.37
CA PHE A 17 -4.30 16.64 -3.19
C PHE A 17 -3.53 15.32 -3.30
N THR A 18 -3.33 14.61 -2.19
CA THR A 18 -2.64 13.31 -2.22
C THR A 18 -3.44 12.27 -3.00
N TRP A 19 -4.75 12.17 -2.78
CA TRP A 19 -5.65 11.33 -3.58
C TRP A 19 -5.63 11.69 -5.07
N PHE A 20 -5.59 12.98 -5.39
CA PHE A 20 -5.47 13.43 -6.78
C PHE A 20 -4.18 12.92 -7.43
N LEU A 21 -3.06 12.86 -6.70
CA LEU A 21 -1.82 12.30 -7.25
C LEU A 21 -1.90 10.78 -7.40
N THR A 22 -2.58 10.06 -6.51
CA THR A 22 -2.94 8.63 -6.71
C THR A 22 -3.75 8.45 -8.00
N ALA A 23 -4.78 9.29 -8.21
CA ALA A 23 -5.59 9.25 -9.42
C ALA A 23 -4.78 9.58 -10.68
N ALA A 24 -3.90 10.59 -10.62
CA ALA A 24 -3.04 10.98 -11.73
C ALA A 24 -2.02 9.88 -12.09
N GLY A 25 -1.45 9.22 -11.07
CA GLY A 25 -0.59 8.05 -11.23
C GLY A 25 -1.33 6.88 -11.88
N SER A 26 -2.52 6.58 -11.38
CA SER A 26 -3.40 5.55 -11.95
C SER A 26 -3.74 5.82 -13.43
N ALA A 27 -3.96 7.09 -13.81
CA ALA A 27 -4.25 7.49 -15.18
C ALA A 27 -3.10 7.22 -16.17
N LEU A 28 -1.88 6.97 -15.72
CA LEU A 28 -0.81 6.58 -16.63
C LEU A 28 -1.06 5.22 -17.30
N VAL A 29 -2.02 4.42 -16.83
CA VAL A 29 -2.50 3.21 -17.51
C VAL A 29 -3.08 3.47 -18.91
N PHE A 30 -3.49 4.72 -19.20
CA PHE A 30 -3.93 5.14 -20.54
C PHE A 30 -2.74 5.30 -21.50
N VAL A 31 -1.54 5.54 -20.98
CA VAL A 31 -0.33 5.83 -21.77
C VAL A 31 0.60 4.62 -21.81
N PHE A 32 0.82 3.97 -20.67
CA PHE A 32 1.73 2.84 -20.55
C PHE A 32 1.09 1.53 -20.99
N LYS A 33 1.90 0.72 -21.68
CA LYS A 33 1.49 -0.61 -22.12
C LYS A 33 1.61 -1.61 -20.95
N PRO A 34 0.77 -2.65 -20.92
CA PRO A 34 0.95 -3.75 -19.99
C PRO A 34 2.38 -4.33 -20.06
N GLY A 35 2.94 -4.74 -18.92
CA GLY A 35 4.23 -5.45 -18.84
C GLY A 35 5.48 -4.57 -18.67
N GLN A 36 5.35 -3.26 -18.44
CA GLN A 36 6.49 -2.37 -18.21
C GLN A 36 7.05 -2.46 -16.78
N ARG A 37 7.55 -3.64 -16.37
CA ARG A 37 8.07 -3.89 -15.02
C ARG A 37 9.15 -2.90 -14.56
N LYS A 38 10.04 -2.45 -15.45
CA LYS A 38 11.06 -1.44 -15.10
C LYS A 38 10.47 -0.12 -14.59
N VAL A 39 9.35 0.33 -15.18
CA VAL A 39 8.68 1.58 -14.79
C VAL A 39 8.03 1.40 -13.42
N LEU A 40 7.33 0.28 -13.23
CA LEU A 40 6.67 -0.07 -11.97
C LEU A 40 7.66 -0.24 -10.82
N ASP A 41 8.70 -1.04 -11.02
CA ASP A 41 9.70 -1.33 -9.99
C ASP A 41 10.50 -0.07 -9.63
N GLY A 42 10.79 0.77 -10.63
CA GLY A 42 11.42 2.07 -10.44
C GLY A 42 10.53 3.06 -9.69
N SER A 43 9.22 3.09 -10.00
CA SER A 43 8.27 3.98 -9.32
C SER A 43 8.04 3.55 -7.87
N LEU A 44 7.86 2.25 -7.60
CA LEU A 44 7.73 1.70 -6.25
C LEU A 44 8.99 1.95 -5.42
N GLY A 45 10.18 1.75 -6.01
CA GLY A 45 11.45 2.09 -5.36
C GLY A 45 11.48 3.56 -4.94
N PHE A 46 11.12 4.47 -5.85
CA PHE A 46 11.02 5.90 -5.55
C PHE A 46 10.04 6.20 -4.41
N ALA A 47 8.85 5.59 -4.41
CA ALA A 47 7.86 5.76 -3.35
C ALA A 47 8.40 5.32 -1.98
N ALA A 48 9.02 4.13 -1.89
CA ALA A 48 9.66 3.66 -0.66
C ALA A 48 10.69 4.66 -0.11
N GLY A 49 11.48 5.26 -1.00
CA GLY A 49 12.44 6.30 -0.62
C GLY A 49 11.79 7.52 0.03
N VAL A 50 10.74 8.05 -0.60
CA VAL A 50 9.98 9.20 -0.09
C VAL A 50 9.34 8.86 1.25
N MET A 51 8.69 7.70 1.37
CA MET A 51 8.02 7.26 2.61
C MET A 51 9.00 7.12 3.78
N LEU A 52 10.19 6.54 3.56
CA LEU A 52 11.21 6.40 4.62
C LEU A 52 11.71 7.76 5.12
N ALA A 53 11.95 8.70 4.20
CA ALA A 53 12.35 10.05 4.57
C ALA A 53 11.22 10.78 5.33
N ALA A 54 9.98 10.76 4.81
CA ALA A 54 8.83 11.38 5.45
C ALA A 54 8.58 10.81 6.86
N SER A 55 8.74 9.50 7.03
CA SER A 55 8.61 8.82 8.33
C SER A 55 9.55 9.40 9.39
N TYR A 56 10.78 9.74 9.01
CA TYR A 56 11.73 10.32 9.96
C TYR A 56 11.51 11.83 10.15
N TRP A 57 11.62 12.62 9.08
CA TRP A 57 11.68 14.07 9.19
C TRP A 57 10.33 14.72 9.49
N SER A 58 9.27 14.22 8.87
CA SER A 58 7.97 14.87 8.94
C SER A 58 7.06 14.26 10.01
N LEU A 59 7.43 13.11 10.59
CA LEU A 59 6.65 12.41 11.62
C LEU A 59 7.46 12.15 12.89
N LEU A 60 8.54 11.37 12.81
CA LEU A 60 9.27 10.92 14.00
C LEU A 60 10.05 12.05 14.69
N ALA A 61 10.74 12.90 13.94
CA ALA A 61 11.49 14.03 14.50
C ALA A 61 10.57 15.03 15.24
N PRO A 62 9.44 15.48 14.65
CA PRO A 62 8.42 16.24 15.37
C PRO A 62 7.89 15.51 16.61
N ALA A 63 7.60 14.20 16.52
CA ALA A 63 7.13 13.43 17.67
C ALA A 63 8.14 13.44 18.84
N ILE A 64 9.43 13.28 18.54
CA ILE A 64 10.52 13.32 19.53
C ILE A 64 10.60 14.69 20.18
N GLU A 65 10.56 15.76 19.39
CA GLU A 65 10.61 17.13 19.90
C GLU A 65 9.40 17.46 20.77
N MET A 66 8.20 17.05 20.36
CA MET A 66 6.99 17.23 21.14
C MET A 66 7.08 16.48 22.48
N ALA A 67 7.60 15.26 22.46
CA ALA A 67 7.76 14.46 23.67
C ALA A 67 8.84 15.03 24.60
N SER A 68 9.97 15.52 24.07
CA SER A 68 11.07 16.07 24.88
C SER A 68 10.73 17.39 25.54
N ASN A 69 9.95 18.23 24.86
CA ASN A 69 9.50 19.52 25.37
C ASN A 69 8.26 19.43 26.29
N SER A 70 7.64 18.25 26.38
CA SER A 70 6.47 18.04 27.24
C SER A 70 6.88 17.89 28.71
N GLU A 71 6.17 18.60 29.59
CA GLU A 71 6.32 18.47 31.04
C GLU A 71 6.01 17.04 31.56
N LEU A 72 5.27 16.25 30.78
CA LEU A 72 4.88 14.88 31.15
C LEU A 72 6.01 13.85 31.01
N TYR A 73 6.92 14.04 30.05
CA TYR A 73 7.93 13.02 29.71
C TYR A 73 9.35 13.46 30.03
N GLY A 74 9.71 14.73 29.77
CA GLY A 74 11.07 15.25 29.96
C GLY A 74 12.15 14.32 29.39
N SER A 75 13.00 13.75 30.26
CA SER A 75 14.08 12.83 29.88
C SER A 75 13.60 11.47 29.34
N HIS A 76 12.33 11.11 29.57
CA HIS A 76 11.72 9.86 29.11
C HIS A 76 10.92 10.01 27.81
N ALA A 77 11.19 11.06 27.03
CA ALA A 77 10.56 11.31 25.73
C ALA A 77 10.66 10.15 24.72
N TYR A 78 11.66 9.27 24.86
CA TYR A 78 11.77 8.07 24.05
C TYR A 78 10.61 7.09 24.25
N LEU A 79 9.95 7.10 25.43
CA LEU A 79 8.88 6.16 25.77
C LEU A 79 7.60 6.38 24.94
N PRO A 80 6.99 7.58 24.89
CA PRO A 80 5.80 7.81 24.08
C PRO A 80 6.06 7.58 22.58
N VAL A 81 7.24 7.97 22.10
CA VAL A 81 7.65 7.80 20.71
C VAL A 81 7.84 6.31 20.39
N ALA A 82 8.59 5.56 21.20
CA ALA A 82 8.81 4.13 20.97
C ALA A 82 7.51 3.33 21.06
N LEU A 83 6.63 3.67 22.01
CA LEU A 83 5.30 3.06 22.12
C LEU A 83 4.44 3.36 20.90
N GLY A 84 4.34 4.63 20.49
CA GLY A 84 3.60 5.01 19.29
C GLY A 84 4.12 4.28 18.06
N PHE A 85 5.42 4.36 17.80
CA PHE A 85 6.08 3.70 16.67
C PHE A 85 5.86 2.18 16.66
N GLY A 86 6.10 1.51 17.78
CA GLY A 86 5.89 0.07 17.90
C GLY A 86 4.42 -0.33 17.70
N LEU A 87 3.47 0.44 18.24
CA LEU A 87 2.04 0.19 18.06
C LEU A 87 1.60 0.42 16.61
N GLY A 88 2.17 1.40 15.91
CA GLY A 88 1.93 1.64 14.49
C GLY A 88 2.37 0.47 13.63
N ALA A 89 3.60 0.00 13.81
CA ALA A 89 4.12 -1.17 13.11
C ALA A 89 3.30 -2.43 13.43
N PHE A 90 2.98 -2.66 14.71
CA PHE A 90 2.16 -3.79 15.13
C PHE A 90 0.73 -3.72 14.57
N PHE A 91 0.15 -2.52 14.47
CA PHE A 91 -1.19 -2.32 13.90
C PHE A 91 -1.25 -2.80 12.44
N VAL A 92 -0.26 -2.42 11.62
CA VAL A 92 -0.20 -2.85 10.22
C VAL A 92 0.02 -4.36 10.14
N TYR A 93 1.02 -4.89 10.86
CA TYR A 93 1.25 -6.34 10.94
C TYR A 93 -0.02 -7.11 11.34
N PHE A 94 -0.76 -6.62 12.33
CA PHE A 94 -2.01 -7.25 12.76
C PHE A 94 -3.10 -7.14 11.69
N ALA A 95 -3.22 -6.00 11.01
CA ALA A 95 -4.15 -5.82 9.90
C ALA A 95 -3.86 -6.81 8.77
N ASP A 96 -2.59 -7.03 8.41
CA ASP A 96 -2.17 -7.99 7.39
C ASP A 96 -2.50 -9.43 7.80
N VAL A 97 -2.19 -9.80 9.05
CA VAL A 97 -2.52 -11.12 9.59
C VAL A 97 -4.05 -11.34 9.61
N MET A 98 -4.82 -10.32 10.00
CA MET A 98 -6.29 -10.38 9.97
C MET A 98 -6.80 -10.54 8.54
N LEU A 99 -6.26 -9.79 7.59
CA LEU A 99 -6.63 -9.90 6.18
C LEU A 99 -6.40 -11.31 5.63
N GLN A 100 -5.25 -11.91 5.97
CA GLN A 100 -4.90 -13.26 5.56
C GLN A 100 -5.81 -14.31 6.24
N LYS A 101 -6.14 -14.14 7.53
CA LYS A 101 -6.99 -15.07 8.30
C LYS A 101 -8.48 -14.96 7.98
N LEU A 102 -8.98 -13.77 7.61
CA LEU A 102 -10.37 -13.60 7.17
C LEU A 102 -10.65 -14.30 5.83
N GLY A 103 -9.62 -14.88 5.20
CA GLY A 103 -9.78 -15.92 4.21
C GLY A 103 -10.30 -15.41 2.88
N THR A 104 -9.38 -14.90 2.06
CA THR A 104 -9.56 -14.47 0.66
C THR A 104 -10.77 -13.56 0.38
N PRO A 105 -10.58 -12.43 -0.32
CA PRO A 105 -11.69 -11.69 -0.91
C PRO A 105 -12.43 -12.49 -2.00
N MET A 106 -12.27 -13.81 -2.12
CA MET A 106 -13.00 -14.66 -3.05
C MET A 106 -14.50 -14.65 -2.77
N ASN A 107 -14.95 -14.62 -1.51
CA ASN A 107 -16.39 -14.54 -1.19
C ASN A 107 -16.98 -13.14 -1.43
N VAL A 108 -16.18 -12.08 -1.24
CA VAL A 108 -16.62 -10.68 -1.45
C VAL A 108 -16.52 -10.28 -2.93
N VAL A 109 -15.53 -10.82 -3.65
CA VAL A 109 -15.28 -10.56 -5.08
C VAL A 109 -16.11 -11.47 -5.98
N ALA A 110 -16.44 -12.71 -5.57
CA ALA A 110 -17.49 -13.48 -6.26
C ALA A 110 -18.86 -12.78 -6.20
N MET A 111 -19.06 -11.90 -5.21
CA MET A 111 -20.23 -11.04 -5.09
C MET A 111 -20.16 -9.78 -5.98
N LEU A 112 -18.96 -9.36 -6.41
CA LEU A 112 -18.72 -8.09 -7.13
C LEU A 112 -18.24 -8.27 -8.59
N GLY A 113 -17.77 -9.47 -8.96
CA GLY A 113 -17.23 -9.79 -10.29
C GLY A 113 -17.93 -11.01 -10.88
N SER A 114 -18.51 -10.82 -12.06
CA SER A 114 -19.21 -11.79 -12.89
C SER A 114 -18.86 -13.27 -12.64
N ASN A 115 -19.89 -14.00 -12.21
CA ASN A 115 -20.03 -15.45 -12.15
C ASN A 115 -19.20 -16.15 -13.26
N PRO A 116 -18.07 -16.84 -12.96
CA PRO A 116 -17.60 -17.86 -13.87
C PRO A 116 -18.69 -18.92 -13.83
N LYS A 117 -19.38 -19.16 -14.95
CA LYS A 117 -20.39 -20.22 -15.03
C LYS A 117 -19.72 -21.54 -14.63
N MET A 118 -19.95 -21.96 -13.40
CA MET A 118 -19.71 -23.33 -12.96
C MET A 118 -20.79 -24.18 -13.60
N ASP A 119 -20.41 -25.03 -14.54
CA ASP A 119 -21.27 -26.15 -14.94
C ASP A 119 -21.25 -27.18 -13.79
N ASP A 120 -22.38 -27.31 -13.10
CA ASP A 120 -22.63 -28.13 -11.92
C ASP A 120 -22.64 -29.66 -12.18
N ASN A 121 -21.67 -30.18 -12.93
CA ASN A 121 -21.61 -31.61 -13.29
C ASN A 121 -20.38 -32.35 -12.74
N ALA A 122 -19.98 -32.08 -11.50
CA ALA A 122 -18.89 -32.82 -10.84
C ALA A 122 -19.28 -33.32 -9.45
N SER A 123 -20.32 -34.14 -9.36
CA SER A 123 -20.62 -34.94 -8.16
C SER A 123 -20.18 -36.40 -8.40
N GLY A 124 -18.92 -36.70 -8.06
CA GLY A 124 -18.44 -38.07 -7.91
C GLY A 124 -16.97 -38.27 -8.30
N MET A 125 -16.04 -38.18 -7.34
CA MET A 125 -14.64 -38.56 -7.58
C MET A 125 -14.02 -39.28 -6.37
N ASN A 126 -13.75 -40.58 -6.55
CA ASN A 126 -12.74 -41.34 -5.80
C ASN A 126 -11.50 -41.44 -6.69
N GLY A 127 -10.34 -41.03 -6.17
CA GLY A 127 -9.16 -40.67 -6.97
C GLY A 127 -7.95 -41.61 -6.90
N GLU A 128 -6.90 -41.18 -7.59
CA GLU A 128 -5.48 -41.55 -7.38
C GLU A 128 -4.59 -40.35 -7.73
N ASN A 129 -3.50 -40.11 -6.97
CA ASN A 129 -2.61 -38.94 -7.11
C ASN A 129 -1.28 -39.29 -7.81
N TYR A 130 -0.70 -38.36 -8.59
CA TYR A 130 0.67 -38.41 -9.11
C TYR A 130 1.50 -37.19 -8.65
N THR A 131 2.81 -37.35 -8.51
CA THR A 131 3.78 -36.31 -8.09
C THR A 131 4.57 -35.76 -9.27
N ARG A 132 4.63 -34.43 -9.45
CA ARG A 132 5.55 -33.79 -10.40
C ARG A 132 6.33 -32.65 -9.74
N ASP A 133 7.56 -32.47 -10.21
CA ASP A 133 8.42 -31.33 -9.87
C ASP A 133 7.98 -30.11 -10.68
N VAL A 134 7.60 -29.03 -9.99
CA VAL A 134 7.30 -27.73 -10.62
C VAL A 134 8.45 -26.79 -10.26
N GLU A 135 9.11 -26.29 -11.29
CA GLU A 135 10.22 -25.34 -11.16
C GLU A 135 9.63 -23.92 -11.27
N LEU A 136 9.64 -23.18 -10.16
CA LEU A 136 9.21 -21.79 -10.12
C LEU A 136 10.33 -20.91 -10.70
N GLU A 137 9.97 -19.77 -11.33
CA GLU A 137 10.93 -18.77 -11.85
C GLU A 137 11.92 -18.23 -10.79
N THR A 138 11.76 -18.60 -9.51
CA THR A 138 12.64 -18.32 -8.37
C THR A 138 13.68 -19.41 -8.07
N GLY A 139 13.83 -20.44 -8.92
CA GLY A 139 14.92 -21.42 -8.84
C GLY A 139 14.83 -22.43 -7.69
N SER A 140 13.68 -22.56 -7.03
CA SER A 140 13.44 -23.59 -6.00
C SER A 140 12.34 -24.56 -6.45
N ALA A 141 12.69 -25.83 -6.61
CA ALA A 141 11.77 -26.88 -7.01
C ALA A 141 10.89 -27.32 -5.83
N VAL A 142 9.56 -27.27 -6.01
CA VAL A 142 8.59 -27.74 -5.00
C VAL A 142 7.82 -28.94 -5.54
N LYS A 143 7.89 -30.08 -4.84
CA LYS A 143 7.12 -31.30 -5.16
C LYS A 143 5.68 -31.15 -4.73
N ARG A 144 4.73 -31.18 -5.67
CA ARG A 144 3.28 -31.24 -5.37
C ARG A 144 2.63 -32.50 -5.98
N ARG A 145 1.64 -33.04 -5.25
CA ARG A 145 0.79 -34.16 -5.68
C ARG A 145 -0.48 -33.62 -6.33
N PHE A 146 -0.80 -34.12 -7.52
CA PHE A 146 -2.02 -33.79 -8.26
C PHE A 146 -2.91 -35.04 -8.43
N PRO A 147 -4.24 -34.94 -8.30
CA PRO A 147 -5.16 -36.03 -8.62
C PRO A 147 -5.22 -36.30 -10.13
N LYS A 148 -5.20 -37.58 -10.55
CA LYS A 148 -5.49 -37.98 -11.94
C LYS A 148 -7.02 -37.93 -12.18
N PRO A 149 -7.51 -37.22 -13.21
CA PRO A 149 -8.90 -37.29 -13.61
C PRO A 149 -9.19 -38.60 -14.38
N LYS A 150 -10.38 -39.18 -14.17
CA LYS A 150 -10.88 -40.32 -14.97
C LYS A 150 -11.52 -39.81 -16.26
N LEU A 151 -11.23 -40.48 -17.37
CA LEU A 151 -11.83 -40.21 -18.68
C LEU A 151 -13.32 -40.58 -18.69
N GLU A 152 -14.16 -39.61 -19.00
CA GLU A 152 -15.49 -39.87 -19.56
C GLU A 152 -15.64 -39.07 -20.86
N ASN A 153 -15.94 -39.79 -21.94
CA ASN A 153 -16.27 -39.39 -23.30
C ASN A 153 -15.81 -38.01 -23.79
N GLY A 154 -14.73 -38.02 -24.57
CA GLY A 154 -14.46 -37.03 -25.62
C GLY A 154 -13.64 -35.80 -25.23
N VAL A 155 -13.40 -35.56 -23.94
CA VAL A 155 -12.45 -34.52 -23.50
C VAL A 155 -11.09 -35.17 -23.29
N ASN A 156 -10.11 -34.74 -24.07
CA ASN A 156 -8.74 -35.24 -23.99
C ASN A 156 -8.18 -34.92 -22.59
N SER A 157 -7.66 -35.92 -21.86
CA SER A 157 -7.21 -35.76 -20.47
C SER A 157 -6.14 -34.68 -20.30
N ASP A 158 -5.34 -34.48 -21.35
CA ASP A 158 -4.30 -33.46 -21.42
C ASP A 158 -4.91 -32.06 -21.56
N ASP A 159 -6.02 -31.93 -22.28
CA ASP A 159 -6.75 -30.66 -22.49
C ASP A 159 -7.47 -30.23 -21.19
N TYR A 160 -8.02 -31.20 -20.44
CA TYR A 160 -8.59 -30.94 -19.12
C TYR A 160 -7.53 -30.57 -18.06
N ALA A 161 -6.38 -31.26 -18.07
CA ALA A 161 -5.27 -30.92 -17.17
C ALA A 161 -4.70 -29.53 -17.49
N GLN A 162 -4.59 -29.19 -18.77
CA GLN A 162 -4.08 -27.89 -19.22
C GLN A 162 -5.08 -26.76 -18.93
N GLN A 163 -6.38 -26.96 -19.15
CA GLN A 163 -7.43 -26.02 -18.73
C GLN A 163 -7.41 -25.79 -17.22
N LYS A 164 -7.31 -26.85 -16.42
CA LYS A 164 -7.25 -26.74 -14.96
C LYS A 164 -5.99 -26.02 -14.47
N MET A 165 -4.85 -26.25 -15.13
CA MET A 165 -3.61 -25.52 -14.84
C MET A 165 -3.70 -24.03 -15.20
N GLU A 166 -4.21 -23.70 -16.38
CA GLU A 166 -4.44 -22.30 -16.80
C GLU A 166 -5.44 -21.58 -15.87
N GLU A 167 -6.45 -22.29 -15.40
CA GLU A 167 -7.43 -21.78 -14.45
C GLU A 167 -6.81 -21.55 -13.06
N GLU A 168 -6.03 -22.50 -12.54
CA GLU A 168 -5.30 -22.34 -11.29
C GLU A 168 -4.29 -21.18 -11.36
N GLU A 169 -3.58 -21.01 -12.48
CA GLU A 169 -2.63 -19.92 -12.71
C GLU A 169 -3.33 -18.56 -12.78
N LYS A 170 -4.47 -18.46 -13.48
CA LYS A 170 -5.31 -17.25 -13.50
C LYS A 170 -5.83 -16.90 -12.11
N ILE A 171 -6.30 -17.88 -11.34
CA ILE A 171 -6.79 -17.67 -9.97
C ILE A 171 -5.65 -17.18 -9.07
N LEU A 172 -4.45 -17.75 -9.19
CA LEU A 172 -3.26 -17.31 -8.45
C LEU A 172 -2.85 -15.88 -8.82
N SER A 173 -2.88 -15.52 -10.10
CA SER A 173 -2.60 -14.16 -10.58
C SER A 173 -3.62 -13.14 -10.06
N TRP A 174 -4.92 -13.47 -10.12
CA TRP A 174 -5.99 -12.64 -9.58
C TRP A 174 -5.90 -12.44 -8.07
N LYS A 175 -5.60 -13.51 -7.32
CA LYS A 175 -5.38 -13.44 -5.87
C LYS A 175 -4.27 -12.44 -5.53
N ARG A 176 -3.15 -12.47 -6.26
CA ARG A 176 -2.03 -11.53 -6.04
C ARG A 176 -2.46 -10.08 -6.29
N ILE A 177 -3.16 -9.80 -7.38
CA ILE A 177 -3.57 -8.44 -7.73
C ILE A 177 -4.58 -7.88 -6.73
N ILE A 178 -5.54 -8.68 -6.28
CA ILE A 178 -6.52 -8.23 -5.29
C ILE A 178 -5.85 -7.99 -3.93
N LEU A 179 -4.96 -8.89 -3.51
CA LEU A 179 -4.19 -8.70 -2.27
C LEU A 179 -3.35 -7.42 -2.32
N LEU A 180 -2.71 -7.14 -3.47
CA LEU A 180 -1.98 -5.89 -3.69
C LEU A 180 -2.88 -4.66 -3.56
N ILE A 181 -4.08 -4.67 -4.17
CA ILE A 181 -5.04 -3.55 -4.08
C ILE A 181 -5.48 -3.32 -2.64
N ILE A 182 -5.81 -4.39 -1.93
CA ILE A 182 -6.26 -4.30 -0.55
C ILE A 182 -5.13 -3.81 0.35
N ALA A 183 -3.92 -4.35 0.18
CA ALA A 183 -2.74 -3.91 0.90
C ALA A 183 -2.53 -2.40 0.70
N ILE A 184 -2.40 -1.94 -0.54
CA ILE A 184 -2.24 -0.51 -0.87
C ILE A 184 -3.39 0.33 -0.31
N THR A 185 -4.64 -0.14 -0.38
CA THR A 185 -5.79 0.58 0.19
C THR A 185 -5.66 0.72 1.71
N ILE A 186 -5.21 -0.32 2.41
CA ILE A 186 -4.98 -0.26 3.86
C ILE A 186 -3.81 0.68 4.18
N HIS A 187 -2.77 0.71 3.34
CA HIS A 187 -1.60 1.60 3.49
C HIS A 187 -1.93 3.09 3.32
N ASN A 188 -2.91 3.41 2.50
CA ASN A 188 -3.39 4.77 2.32
C ASN A 188 -4.10 5.34 3.58
N VAL A 189 -4.50 4.48 4.53
CA VAL A 189 -5.11 4.93 5.80
C VAL A 189 -4.09 5.65 6.70
N PRO A 190 -2.92 5.04 7.05
CA PRO A 190 -1.83 5.75 7.72
C PRO A 190 -1.42 7.06 7.05
N GLU A 191 -1.38 7.13 5.72
CA GLU A 191 -1.01 8.35 5.00
C GLU A 191 -2.01 9.48 5.16
N GLY A 192 -3.30 9.16 4.97
CA GLY A 192 -4.37 10.13 5.21
C GLY A 192 -4.33 10.62 6.66
N LEU A 193 -4.17 9.71 7.63
CA LEU A 193 -4.00 10.06 9.04
C LEU A 193 -2.79 10.99 9.26
N ALA A 194 -1.64 10.69 8.65
CA ALA A 194 -0.42 11.50 8.76
C ALA A 194 -0.64 12.95 8.26
N VAL A 195 -1.25 13.12 7.08
CA VAL A 195 -1.61 14.45 6.55
C VAL A 195 -2.57 15.17 7.49
N GLY A 196 -3.59 14.45 7.99
CA GLY A 196 -4.58 14.98 8.92
C GLY A 196 -3.97 15.46 10.24
N VAL A 197 -3.13 14.64 10.86
CA VAL A 197 -2.43 14.96 12.10
C VAL A 197 -1.46 16.12 11.89
N GLY A 198 -0.73 16.15 10.76
CA GLY A 198 0.17 17.26 10.42
C GLY A 198 -0.55 18.61 10.38
N PHE A 199 -1.68 18.70 9.67
CA PHE A 199 -2.48 19.94 9.64
C PHE A 199 -3.23 20.22 10.96
N GLY A 200 -3.60 19.18 11.71
CA GLY A 200 -4.15 19.29 13.06
C GLY A 200 -3.18 19.92 14.04
N ALA A 201 -1.90 19.55 13.94
CA ALA A 201 -0.85 19.91 14.90
C ALA A 201 -0.31 21.34 14.73
N ILE A 202 -0.75 22.07 13.70
CA ILE A 202 -0.21 23.40 13.39
C ILE A 202 -0.30 24.34 14.60
N GLY A 203 0.84 24.90 14.99
CA GLY A 203 0.97 25.83 16.11
C GLY A 203 0.98 25.17 17.49
N LYS A 204 0.98 23.83 17.57
CA LYS A 204 1.11 23.11 18.86
C LYS A 204 2.56 23.02 19.33
N THR A 205 3.52 23.03 18.40
CA THR A 205 4.97 23.15 18.70
C THR A 205 5.67 24.05 17.69
N GLN A 206 6.95 24.35 17.94
CA GLN A 206 7.77 25.17 17.05
C GLN A 206 7.95 24.50 15.68
N SER A 207 8.10 23.18 15.64
CA SER A 207 8.26 22.42 14.39
C SER A 207 6.95 22.05 13.70
N ALA A 208 5.80 22.07 14.40
CA ALA A 208 4.51 21.83 13.79
C ALA A 208 3.99 23.10 13.08
N THR A 209 4.62 23.45 11.96
CA THR A 209 4.29 24.62 11.16
C THR A 209 3.34 24.28 10.01
N PHE A 210 2.69 25.30 9.45
CA PHE A 210 1.94 25.13 8.21
C PHE A 210 2.82 24.61 7.06
N GLU A 211 4.06 25.08 6.98
CA GLU A 211 5.01 24.71 5.94
C GLU A 211 5.40 23.23 6.08
N SER A 212 5.69 22.76 7.30
CA SER A 212 5.95 21.34 7.59
C SER A 212 4.76 20.44 7.21
N ALA A 213 3.55 20.80 7.64
CA ALA A 213 2.34 20.02 7.30
C ALA A 213 2.07 20.00 5.79
N ARG A 214 2.32 21.12 5.08
CA ARG A 214 2.19 21.20 3.62
C ARG A 214 3.25 20.36 2.94
N ASN A 215 4.50 20.41 3.38
CA ASN A 215 5.60 19.65 2.78
C ASN A 215 5.40 18.15 2.99
N LEU A 216 4.89 17.71 4.15
CA LEU A 216 4.42 16.35 4.38
C LEU A 216 3.36 15.92 3.37
N ALA A 217 2.32 16.74 3.18
CA ALA A 217 1.27 16.43 2.20
C ALA A 217 1.79 16.39 0.75
N ILE A 218 2.74 17.25 0.40
CA ILE A 218 3.41 17.22 -0.91
C ILE A 218 4.24 15.94 -1.06
N GLY A 219 5.01 15.58 -0.04
CA GLY A 219 5.80 14.35 0.00
C GLY A 219 4.95 13.11 -0.22
N ILE A 220 3.89 12.95 0.60
CA ILE A 220 2.92 11.86 0.46
C ILE A 220 2.27 11.87 -0.93
N GLY A 221 1.88 13.04 -1.45
CA GLY A 221 1.30 13.11 -2.80
C GLY A 221 2.27 12.62 -3.88
N ILE A 222 3.53 13.03 -3.80
CA ILE A 222 4.55 12.69 -4.81
C ILE A 222 4.78 11.18 -4.90
N GLN A 223 4.71 10.46 -3.79
CA GLN A 223 4.87 9.01 -3.77
C GLN A 223 3.56 8.25 -4.10
N ASN A 224 2.40 8.85 -3.81
CA ASN A 224 1.10 8.33 -4.22
C ASN A 224 0.92 8.25 -5.74
N PHE A 225 1.63 9.08 -6.50
CA PHE A 225 1.65 8.98 -7.94
C PHE A 225 2.21 7.61 -8.43
N PRO A 226 3.42 7.17 -8.04
CA PRO A 226 3.85 5.79 -8.21
C PRO A 226 2.85 4.71 -7.75
N GLU A 227 2.20 4.88 -6.60
CA GLU A 227 1.30 3.87 -6.05
C GLU A 227 0.04 3.69 -6.90
N GLY A 228 -0.54 4.78 -7.38
CA GLY A 228 -1.68 4.73 -8.29
C GLY A 228 -1.37 3.93 -9.55
N LEU A 229 -0.16 4.10 -10.10
CA LEU A 229 0.33 3.29 -11.22
C LEU A 229 0.56 1.83 -10.81
N ALA A 230 1.04 1.58 -9.60
CA ALA A 230 1.29 0.25 -9.08
C ALA A 230 0.04 -0.58 -8.89
N VAL A 231 -1.12 0.05 -8.67
CA VAL A 231 -2.40 -0.64 -8.70
C VAL A 231 -2.90 -0.84 -10.12
N SER A 232 -2.90 0.21 -10.94
CA SER A 232 -3.59 0.19 -12.24
C SER A 232 -2.85 -0.63 -13.32
N LEU A 233 -1.52 -0.64 -13.31
CA LEU A 233 -0.73 -1.29 -14.35
C LEU A 233 -0.77 -2.84 -14.27
N PRO A 234 -0.68 -3.49 -13.08
CA PRO A 234 -0.88 -4.93 -12.96
C PRO A 234 -2.29 -5.39 -13.33
N LEU A 235 -3.32 -4.64 -12.94
CA LEU A 235 -4.72 -4.89 -13.36
C LEU A 235 -4.84 -4.91 -14.89
N ARG A 236 -4.23 -3.92 -15.54
CA ARG A 236 -4.18 -3.84 -17.00
C ARG A 236 -3.38 -4.99 -17.61
N GLY A 237 -2.31 -5.42 -16.95
CA GLY A 237 -1.51 -6.62 -17.24
C GLY A 237 -2.32 -7.91 -17.22
N ALA A 238 -3.27 -8.03 -16.30
CA ALA A 238 -4.16 -9.19 -16.18
C ALA A 238 -5.35 -9.18 -17.17
N GLY A 239 -5.38 -8.23 -18.12
CA GLY A 239 -6.39 -8.17 -19.16
C GLY A 239 -7.64 -7.36 -18.82
N ILE A 240 -7.64 -6.65 -17.68
CA ILE A 240 -8.75 -5.77 -17.30
C ILE A 240 -8.77 -4.53 -18.21
N SER A 241 -9.96 -3.98 -18.44
CA SER A 241 -10.10 -2.78 -19.28
C SER A 241 -9.35 -1.57 -18.68
N VAL A 242 -8.89 -0.64 -19.54
CA VAL A 242 -8.13 0.55 -19.12
C VAL A 242 -8.91 1.32 -18.05
N TRP A 243 -10.21 1.53 -18.32
CA TRP A 243 -11.09 2.28 -17.44
C TRP A 243 -11.30 1.61 -16.08
N GLN A 244 -11.52 0.30 -16.05
CA GLN A 244 -11.64 -0.42 -14.78
C GLN A 244 -10.33 -0.38 -14.00
N SER A 245 -9.19 -0.55 -14.67
CA SER A 245 -7.87 -0.48 -14.04
C SER A 245 -7.61 0.90 -13.42
N PHE A 246 -7.98 1.96 -14.14
CA PHE A 246 -7.93 3.33 -13.65
C PHE A 246 -8.82 3.54 -12.40
N TRP A 247 -10.08 3.07 -12.46
CA TRP A 247 -11.04 3.19 -11.36
C TRP A 247 -10.54 2.50 -10.09
N TYR A 248 -10.08 1.25 -10.19
CA TYR A 248 -9.52 0.55 -9.04
C TYR A 248 -8.27 1.27 -8.49
N GLY A 249 -7.40 1.80 -9.36
CA GLY A 249 -6.21 2.52 -8.92
C GLY A 249 -6.47 3.86 -8.24
N GLN A 250 -7.52 4.60 -8.60
CA GLN A 250 -7.87 5.84 -7.88
C GLN A 250 -8.71 5.57 -6.63
N LEU A 251 -9.51 4.48 -6.64
CA LEU A 251 -10.38 4.13 -5.51
C LEU A 251 -9.56 3.63 -4.31
N SER A 252 -8.39 3.03 -4.54
CA SER A 252 -7.48 2.64 -3.46
C SER A 252 -7.02 3.83 -2.61
N GLY A 253 -6.85 5.02 -3.20
CA GLY A 253 -6.48 6.25 -2.49
C GLY A 253 -7.65 7.02 -1.87
N MET A 254 -8.89 6.62 -2.14
CA MET A 254 -10.07 7.38 -1.67
C MET A 254 -10.28 7.28 -0.15
N VAL A 255 -9.53 6.41 0.54
CA VAL A 255 -9.53 6.33 2.00
C VAL A 255 -8.75 7.48 2.64
N GLU A 256 -7.82 8.13 1.93
CA GLU A 256 -6.95 9.18 2.47
C GLU A 256 -7.76 10.38 2.98
N PRO A 257 -8.76 10.93 2.27
CA PRO A 257 -9.54 12.06 2.76
C PRO A 257 -10.34 11.75 4.03
N ILE A 258 -10.88 10.52 4.13
CA ILE A 258 -11.62 10.08 5.32
C ILE A 258 -10.65 9.99 6.51
N ALA A 259 -9.52 9.33 6.30
CA ALA A 259 -8.47 9.19 7.29
C ALA A 259 -7.89 10.56 7.73
N GLY A 260 -7.71 11.51 6.82
CA GLY A 260 -7.21 12.85 7.15
C GLY A 260 -8.16 13.69 7.97
N ILE A 261 -9.46 13.59 7.74
CA ILE A 261 -10.46 14.22 8.61
C ILE A 261 -10.36 13.63 10.02
N LEU A 262 -10.29 12.31 10.14
CA LEU A 262 -10.15 11.63 11.42
C LEU A 262 -8.85 12.02 12.13
N GLY A 263 -7.73 12.10 11.41
CA GLY A 263 -6.44 12.53 11.95
C GLY A 263 -6.47 13.96 12.47
N ALA A 264 -7.05 14.90 11.71
CA ALA A 264 -7.20 16.29 12.15
C ALA A 264 -8.11 16.43 13.36
N LEU A 265 -9.21 15.66 13.43
CA LEU A 265 -10.10 15.63 14.59
C LEU A 265 -9.45 15.00 15.82
N ALA A 266 -8.64 13.96 15.64
CA ALA A 266 -7.93 13.30 16.75
C ALA A 266 -6.98 14.28 17.46
N VAL A 267 -6.35 15.20 16.72
CA VAL A 267 -5.48 16.23 17.29
C VAL A 267 -6.24 17.24 18.14
N THR A 268 -7.43 17.67 17.71
CA THR A 268 -8.18 18.71 18.44
C THR A 268 -8.72 18.24 19.79
N ILE A 269 -8.85 16.92 19.97
CA ILE A 269 -9.36 16.32 21.21
C ILE A 269 -8.27 15.80 22.15
N ALA A 270 -7.02 15.65 21.70
CA ALA A 270 -6.01 14.89 22.43
C ALA A 270 -4.58 15.43 22.29
N GLU A 271 -4.33 16.68 22.71
CA GLU A 271 -2.99 17.30 22.66
C GLU A 271 -1.84 16.45 23.26
N PRO A 272 -2.00 15.82 24.45
CA PRO A 272 -0.96 14.95 25.02
C PRO A 272 -0.67 13.68 24.20
N VAL A 273 -1.58 13.30 23.30
CA VAL A 273 -1.49 12.06 22.51
C VAL A 273 -0.75 12.29 21.18
N LEU A 274 -0.52 13.54 20.76
CA LEU A 274 0.11 13.84 19.47
C LEU A 274 1.48 13.16 19.26
N PRO A 275 2.41 13.14 20.24
CA PRO A 275 3.70 12.46 20.06
C PRO A 275 3.52 10.97 19.74
N TYR A 276 2.53 10.32 20.36
CA TYR A 276 2.19 8.93 20.08
C TYR A 276 1.58 8.78 18.69
N ALA A 277 0.68 9.69 18.28
CA ALA A 277 0.00 9.62 17.00
C ALA A 277 0.97 9.82 15.81
N LEU A 278 1.88 10.78 15.91
CA LEU A 278 2.93 10.99 14.91
C LEU A 278 3.90 9.82 14.85
N ALA A 279 4.34 9.32 16.01
CA ALA A 279 5.21 8.15 16.06
C ALA A 279 4.51 6.89 15.54
N PHE A 280 3.21 6.72 15.82
CA PHE A 280 2.37 5.66 15.28
C PHE A 280 2.29 5.70 13.77
N ALA A 281 2.04 6.87 13.18
CA ALA A 281 2.03 7.03 11.73
C ALA A 281 3.41 6.70 11.12
N ALA A 282 4.50 7.13 11.76
CA ALA A 282 5.86 6.79 11.31
C ALA A 282 6.14 5.28 11.37
N GLY A 283 5.77 4.63 12.47
CA GLY A 283 5.98 3.19 12.66
C GLY A 283 5.17 2.34 11.69
N ALA A 284 3.92 2.72 11.45
CA ALA A 284 3.08 2.11 10.41
C ALA A 284 3.74 2.26 9.03
N MET A 285 4.11 3.49 8.63
CA MET A 285 4.70 3.75 7.32
C MET A 285 6.03 3.00 7.09
N VAL A 286 6.91 2.93 8.10
CA VAL A 286 8.17 2.17 8.01
C VAL A 286 7.90 0.66 7.85
N PHE A 287 6.91 0.11 8.56
CA PHE A 287 6.55 -1.31 8.43
C PHE A 287 6.11 -1.63 7.00
N VAL A 288 5.20 -0.83 6.45
CA VAL A 288 4.68 -0.96 5.07
C VAL A 288 5.80 -0.94 4.03
N VAL A 289 6.73 0.02 4.15
CA VAL A 289 7.84 0.11 3.20
C VAL A 289 8.69 -1.16 3.22
N ASN A 290 8.93 -1.71 4.41
CA ASN A 290 9.80 -2.86 4.59
C ASN A 290 9.13 -4.19 4.22
N ASP A 291 7.84 -4.37 4.52
CA ASP A 291 7.13 -5.63 4.28
C ASP A 291 6.55 -5.72 2.87
N ASP A 292 6.15 -4.59 2.27
CA ASP A 292 5.45 -4.57 0.97
C ASP A 292 6.24 -3.87 -0.13
N ILE A 293 6.51 -2.57 0.01
CA ILE A 293 6.95 -1.74 -1.12
C ILE A 293 8.35 -2.12 -1.61
N ILE A 294 9.32 -2.26 -0.71
CA ILE A 294 10.69 -2.67 -1.08
C ILE A 294 10.70 -4.09 -1.65
N PRO A 295 10.09 -5.10 -1.00
CA PRO A 295 10.01 -6.44 -1.55
C PRO A 295 9.38 -6.47 -2.95
N GLU A 296 8.21 -5.87 -3.16
CA GLU A 296 7.52 -5.86 -4.48
C GLU A 296 8.39 -5.20 -5.56
N ALA A 297 9.02 -4.07 -5.27
CA ALA A 297 9.89 -3.37 -6.21
C ALA A 297 11.12 -4.21 -6.63
N GLN A 298 11.51 -5.21 -5.85
CA GLN A 298 12.67 -6.05 -6.12
C GLN A 298 12.34 -7.40 -6.76
N MET A 299 11.05 -7.79 -6.86
CA MET A 299 10.65 -9.13 -7.28
C MET A 299 11.01 -9.50 -8.72
N CYS A 300 11.11 -8.53 -9.64
CA CYS A 300 11.19 -8.79 -11.09
C CYS A 300 12.56 -8.52 -11.72
N GLY A 301 13.64 -8.68 -10.94
CA GLY A 301 15.02 -8.57 -11.43
C GLY A 301 15.54 -7.14 -11.64
N ASN A 302 14.72 -6.11 -11.34
CA ASN A 302 15.10 -4.70 -11.43
C ASN A 302 15.56 -4.11 -10.08
N GLY A 303 15.98 -4.93 -9.12
CA GLY A 303 16.25 -4.48 -7.75
C GLY A 303 17.29 -3.37 -7.62
N LYS A 304 18.31 -3.31 -8.51
CA LYS A 304 19.27 -2.19 -8.55
C LYS A 304 18.62 -0.87 -8.94
N LEU A 305 17.70 -0.89 -9.91
CA LEU A 305 16.94 0.29 -10.32
C LEU A 305 16.02 0.75 -9.20
N ALA A 306 15.27 -0.18 -8.59
CA ALA A 306 14.39 0.11 -7.45
C ALA A 306 15.18 0.75 -6.30
N SER A 307 16.34 0.20 -5.95
CA SER A 307 17.21 0.74 -4.89
C SER A 307 17.73 2.13 -5.24
N LEU A 308 18.18 2.36 -6.47
CA LEU A 308 18.63 3.70 -6.91
C LEU A 308 17.49 4.71 -6.85
N MET A 309 16.31 4.33 -7.33
CA MET A 309 15.13 5.18 -7.30
C MET A 309 14.67 5.47 -5.87
N SER A 310 14.83 4.52 -4.94
CA SER A 310 14.61 4.74 -3.51
C SER A 310 15.54 5.81 -2.94
N ILE A 311 16.82 5.78 -3.28
CA ILE A 311 17.74 6.87 -2.89
C ILE A 311 17.30 8.21 -3.48
N VAL A 312 16.87 8.24 -4.75
CA VAL A 312 16.36 9.47 -5.38
C VAL A 312 15.11 9.99 -4.64
N GLY A 313 14.14 9.13 -4.34
CA GLY A 313 12.94 9.50 -3.60
C GLY A 313 13.25 10.02 -2.21
N PHE A 314 14.17 9.37 -1.51
CA PHE A 314 14.64 9.79 -0.19
C PHE A 314 15.28 11.19 -0.24
N ILE A 315 16.16 11.43 -1.21
CA ILE A 315 16.80 12.75 -1.41
C ILE A 315 15.76 13.82 -1.72
N VAL A 316 14.79 13.53 -2.59
CA VAL A 316 13.71 14.47 -2.94
C VAL A 316 12.92 14.84 -1.70
N MET A 317 12.49 13.86 -0.90
CA MET A 317 11.71 14.13 0.30
C MET A 317 12.52 14.85 1.38
N MET A 318 13.78 14.46 1.60
CA MET A 318 14.69 15.16 2.50
C MET A 318 14.87 16.63 2.06
N ALA A 319 15.01 16.89 0.76
CA ALA A 319 15.13 18.25 0.25
C ALA A 319 13.83 19.05 0.40
N LEU A 320 12.66 18.42 0.27
CA LEU A 320 11.37 19.06 0.52
C LEU A 320 11.20 19.43 1.99
N ASP A 321 11.59 18.54 2.91
CA ASP A 321 11.43 18.79 4.35
C ASP A 321 12.48 19.77 4.89
N VAL A 322 13.77 19.56 4.58
CA VAL A 322 14.87 20.41 5.09
C VAL A 322 15.01 21.72 4.31
N GLY A 323 14.75 21.69 3.00
CA GLY A 323 14.99 22.84 2.11
C GLY A 323 13.83 23.81 2.00
N LEU A 324 12.60 23.37 2.28
CA LEU A 324 11.37 24.19 2.18
C LEU A 324 10.58 24.25 3.50
N GLY A 325 11.05 23.59 4.56
CA GLY A 325 10.40 23.49 5.88
C GLY A 325 11.00 24.41 6.93
#